data_AF-A0A486QTJ8-F1
#
_entry.id   AF-A0A486QTJ8-F1
#
_cell.length_a   1.000
_cell.length_b   1.000
_cell.length_c   1.000
_cell.angle_alpha   90.00
_cell.angle_beta   90.00
_cell.angle_gamma   90.00
#
_symmetry.space_group_name_H-M   'P 1'
#
loop_
_entity.id
_entity.type
_entity.pdbx_description
1 polymer ?
#
loop_
_entity_poly.entity_id
_entity_poly.type
_entity_poly.pdbx_seq_one_letter_code
_entity_poly.pdbx_strand_id
1 'polypeptide(L)'
;MDNNIRKIVHAFRNALVIAADTRSYQCFHMHRWSELNNFPYGCCDLASNFLGKYLEENGYAPEIIFVNCPDEVSQFIGAHVFVRLGNYYIDITRNQFNDFNGRVLIENEYGTLAGLMKKIKRIDPSDVIERKVDISAARMPAYELYNFIKNIADVLMKES
;
A
#
# COMPACT_ATOMS: atom_id res chain seq x y z
N MET A 1 -6.62 -15.06 6.49
CA MET A 1 -5.84 -14.03 7.20
C MET A 1 -6.54 -13.74 8.51
N ASP A 2 -5.79 -13.52 9.59
CA ASP A 2 -6.35 -13.23 10.91
C ASP A 2 -7.22 -11.94 10.91
N ASN A 3 -8.28 -11.91 11.71
CA ASN A 3 -9.19 -10.77 11.79
C ASN A 3 -8.52 -9.50 12.34
N ASN A 4 -7.56 -9.62 13.25
CA ASN A 4 -6.77 -8.50 13.77
C ASN A 4 -5.95 -7.84 12.66
N ILE A 5 -5.32 -8.63 11.78
CA ILE A 5 -4.59 -8.10 10.63
C ILE A 5 -5.53 -7.33 9.71
N ARG A 6 -6.76 -7.86 9.47
CA ARG A 6 -7.77 -7.14 8.68
C ARG A 6 -8.12 -5.79 9.31
N LYS A 7 -8.34 -5.75 10.63
CA LYS A 7 -8.59 -4.49 11.35
C LYS A 7 -7.45 -3.50 11.16
N ILE A 8 -6.20 -3.94 11.36
CA ILE A 8 -4.99 -3.11 11.17
C ILE A 8 -4.94 -2.51 9.76
N VAL A 9 -5.12 -3.34 8.72
CA VAL A 9 -5.09 -2.88 7.32
C VAL A 9 -6.19 -1.85 7.04
N HIS A 10 -7.42 -2.11 7.51
CA HIS A 10 -8.55 -1.20 7.30
C HIS A 10 -8.39 0.11 8.08
N ALA A 11 -7.92 0.06 9.33
CA ALA A 11 -7.63 1.24 10.14
C ALA A 11 -6.54 2.09 9.48
N PHE A 12 -5.46 1.47 9.01
CA PHE A 12 -4.38 2.17 8.34
C PHE A 12 -4.81 2.81 7.02
N ARG A 13 -5.57 2.08 6.19
CA ARG A 13 -6.15 2.65 4.97
C ARG A 13 -7.05 3.85 5.26
N ASN A 14 -7.86 3.78 6.31
CA ASN A 14 -8.72 4.90 6.69
C ASN A 14 -7.91 6.08 7.25
N ALA A 15 -6.80 5.83 7.94
CA ALA A 15 -5.88 6.87 8.37
C ALA A 15 -5.27 7.65 7.20
N LEU A 16 -4.91 6.97 6.11
CA LEU A 16 -4.45 7.64 4.87
C LEU A 16 -5.54 8.57 4.31
N VAL A 17 -6.79 8.10 4.25
CA VAL A 17 -7.93 8.91 3.77
C VAL A 17 -8.19 10.10 4.67
N ILE A 18 -8.17 9.92 5.98
CA ILE A 18 -8.36 11.03 6.93
C ILE A 18 -7.24 12.06 6.76
N ALA A 19 -5.99 11.61 6.64
CA ALA A 19 -4.84 12.48 6.44
C ALA A 19 -4.96 13.29 5.14
N ALA A 20 -5.30 12.64 4.03
CA ALA A 20 -5.46 13.29 2.73
C ALA A 20 -6.68 14.23 2.66
N ASP A 21 -7.87 13.75 3.04
CA ASP A 21 -9.14 14.42 2.75
C ASP A 21 -9.54 15.44 3.82
N THR A 22 -9.14 15.23 5.08
CA THR A 22 -9.66 16.01 6.21
C THR A 22 -8.60 16.72 7.03
N ARG A 23 -7.33 16.31 6.89
CA ARG A 23 -6.20 16.86 7.66
C ARG A 23 -5.05 17.38 6.79
N SER A 24 -5.30 17.63 5.51
CA SER A 24 -4.29 18.12 4.55
C SER A 24 -3.52 19.35 5.03
N TYR A 25 -4.20 20.31 5.69
CA TYR A 25 -3.55 21.50 6.29
C TYR A 25 -2.46 21.14 7.32
N GLN A 26 -2.56 19.98 7.98
CA GLN A 26 -1.59 19.56 8.98
C GLN A 26 -0.37 18.85 8.37
N CYS A 27 -0.47 18.35 7.13
CA CYS A 27 0.57 17.51 6.53
C CYS A 27 1.09 18.02 5.18
N PHE A 28 0.55 19.11 4.62
CA PHE A 28 0.96 19.60 3.29
C PHE A 28 2.45 19.94 3.13
N HIS A 29 3.13 20.22 4.24
CA HIS A 29 4.55 20.57 4.29
C HIS A 29 5.46 19.35 4.49
N MET A 30 4.90 18.18 4.79
CA MET A 30 5.67 16.97 5.11
C MET A 30 6.21 16.32 3.84
N HIS A 31 7.37 15.66 3.95
CA HIS A 31 7.96 14.97 2.82
C HIS A 31 7.05 13.86 2.26
N ARG A 32 7.02 13.73 0.93
CA ARG A 32 6.10 12.86 0.15
C ARG A 32 4.61 13.17 0.27
N TRP A 33 4.21 14.31 0.84
CA TRP A 33 2.82 14.77 0.82
C TRP A 33 2.21 14.77 -0.59
N SER A 34 2.98 15.17 -1.61
CA SER A 34 2.51 15.21 -3.00
C SER A 34 2.00 13.86 -3.52
N GLU A 35 2.52 12.74 -2.99
CA GLU A 35 2.03 11.40 -3.32
C GLU A 35 0.73 11.08 -2.57
N LEU A 36 0.67 11.42 -1.28
CA LEU A 36 -0.53 11.19 -0.45
C LEU A 36 -1.73 12.05 -0.87
N ASN A 37 -1.50 13.29 -1.32
CA ASN A 37 -2.55 14.25 -1.66
C ASN A 37 -3.52 13.74 -2.74
N ASN A 38 -3.09 12.77 -3.56
CA ASN A 38 -3.90 12.18 -4.61
C ASN A 38 -4.46 10.80 -4.24
N PHE A 39 -4.37 10.38 -2.98
CA PHE A 39 -4.75 9.04 -2.54
C PHE A 39 -6.16 8.65 -3.03
N PRO A 40 -6.33 7.47 -3.69
CA PRO A 40 -5.33 6.41 -3.87
C PRO A 40 -4.43 6.55 -5.10
N TYR A 41 -4.69 7.51 -6.00
CA TYR A 41 -4.03 7.64 -7.30
C TYR A 41 -2.57 8.07 -7.18
N GLY A 42 -1.66 7.26 -7.73
CA GLY A 42 -0.22 7.55 -7.69
C GLY A 42 0.39 7.42 -6.29
N CYS A 43 -0.36 6.89 -5.31
CA CYS A 43 0.07 6.75 -3.92
C CYS A 43 0.50 5.31 -3.58
N CYS A 44 0.44 4.36 -4.52
CA CYS A 44 0.65 2.93 -4.23
C CYS A 44 2.00 2.60 -3.56
N ASP A 45 3.10 3.24 -3.98
CA ASP A 45 4.42 3.04 -3.38
C ASP A 45 4.47 3.55 -1.93
N LEU A 46 4.06 4.81 -1.69
CA LEU A 46 4.01 5.39 -0.35
C LEU A 46 3.08 4.59 0.57
N ALA A 47 1.85 4.34 0.13
CA ALA A 47 0.82 3.70 0.92
C ALA A 47 1.23 2.27 1.31
N SER A 48 1.81 1.51 0.38
CA SER A 48 2.25 0.13 0.63
C SER A 48 3.45 0.07 1.57
N ASN A 49 4.45 0.95 1.39
CA ASN A 49 5.59 0.99 2.31
C ASN A 49 5.16 1.45 3.71
N PHE A 50 4.26 2.42 3.81
CA PHE A 50 3.73 2.88 5.09
C PHE A 50 2.91 1.80 5.79
N LEU A 51 2.05 1.09 5.06
CA LEU A 51 1.33 -0.06 5.60
C LEU A 51 2.29 -1.18 6.04
N GLY A 52 3.30 -1.48 5.22
CA GLY A 52 4.35 -2.43 5.54
C GLY A 52 5.05 -2.06 6.85
N LYS A 53 5.44 -0.79 7.01
CA LYS A 53 6.08 -0.33 8.25
C LYS A 53 5.16 -0.47 9.47
N TYR A 54 3.89 -0.13 9.30
CA TYR A 54 2.91 -0.25 10.38
C TYR A 54 2.67 -1.72 10.77
N LEU A 55 2.65 -2.63 9.81
CA LEU A 55 2.58 -4.07 10.06
C LEU A 55 3.83 -4.59 10.78
N GLU A 56 5.03 -4.13 10.42
CA GLU A 56 6.28 -4.47 11.14
C GLU A 56 6.20 -4.04 12.62
N GLU A 57 5.74 -2.82 12.89
CA GLU A 57 5.57 -2.30 14.25
C GLU A 57 4.50 -3.05 15.06
N ASN A 58 3.58 -3.75 14.38
CA ASN A 58 2.59 -4.64 14.97
C ASN A 58 3.04 -6.12 15.03
N GLY A 59 4.32 -6.40 14.80
CA GLY A 59 4.91 -7.74 14.97
C GLY A 59 4.77 -8.68 13.78
N TYR A 60 4.46 -8.15 12.58
CA TYR A 60 4.36 -8.91 11.35
C TYR A 60 5.61 -8.76 10.47
N ALA A 61 5.79 -9.65 9.50
CA ALA A 61 6.90 -9.62 8.54
C ALA A 61 6.36 -9.42 7.11
N PRO A 62 5.96 -8.19 6.75
CA PRO A 62 5.51 -7.88 5.40
C PRO A 62 6.68 -7.72 4.42
N GLU A 63 6.39 -7.91 3.15
CA GLU A 63 7.26 -7.61 2.04
C GLU A 63 6.54 -6.70 1.03
N ILE A 64 7.30 -5.90 0.31
CA ILE A 64 6.78 -5.00 -0.73
C ILE A 64 6.96 -5.67 -2.07
N ILE A 65 5.86 -5.75 -2.82
CA ILE A 65 5.85 -6.23 -4.19
C ILE A 65 5.68 -5.02 -5.09
N PHE A 66 6.67 -4.78 -5.94
CA PHE A 66 6.56 -3.86 -7.06
C PHE A 66 6.35 -4.67 -8.34
N VAL A 67 5.40 -4.24 -9.15
CA VAL A 67 5.19 -4.78 -10.50
C VAL A 67 5.30 -3.65 -11.51
N ASN A 68 6.09 -3.88 -12.55
CA ASN A 68 5.99 -3.17 -13.81
C ASN A 68 5.12 -4.03 -14.73
N CYS A 69 4.03 -3.48 -15.24
CA CYS A 69 3.01 -4.26 -15.92
C CYS A 69 2.97 -3.85 -17.40
N PRO A 70 3.37 -4.76 -18.31
CA PRO A 70 3.30 -4.51 -19.75
C PRO A 70 1.85 -4.30 -20.21
N ASP A 71 1.66 -3.45 -21.22
CA ASP A 71 0.34 -3.15 -21.81
C ASP A 71 -0.40 -4.41 -22.31
N GLU A 72 0.34 -5.44 -22.74
CA GLU A 72 -0.21 -6.74 -23.15
C GLU A 72 -0.82 -7.55 -22.00
N VAL A 73 -0.46 -7.24 -20.75
CA VAL A 73 -1.06 -7.83 -19.54
C VAL A 73 -2.23 -6.99 -19.05
N SER A 74 -2.07 -5.67 -19.03
CA SER A 74 -3.09 -4.72 -18.58
C SER A 74 -2.87 -3.35 -19.21
N GLN A 75 -3.91 -2.80 -19.84
CA GLN A 75 -3.89 -1.44 -20.37
C GLN A 75 -4.13 -0.37 -19.29
N PHE A 76 -4.47 -0.78 -18.06
CA PHE A 76 -4.84 0.13 -16.97
C PHE A 76 -3.74 0.26 -15.91
N ILE A 77 -2.88 -0.75 -15.80
CA ILE A 77 -1.84 -0.83 -14.78
C ILE A 77 -0.52 -0.73 -15.51
N GLY A 78 0.17 0.40 -15.41
CA GLY A 78 1.53 0.54 -15.93
C GLY A 78 2.57 0.06 -14.91
N ALA A 79 2.46 0.54 -13.67
CA ALA A 79 3.24 0.04 -12.54
C ALA A 79 2.39 0.08 -11.28
N HIS A 80 2.65 -0.83 -10.33
CA HIS A 80 1.88 -0.90 -9.10
C HIS A 80 2.67 -1.49 -7.93
N VAL A 81 2.31 -1.09 -6.72
CA VAL A 81 2.93 -1.57 -5.48
C VAL A 81 1.86 -2.05 -4.51
N PHE A 82 2.08 -3.21 -3.90
CA PHE A 82 1.23 -3.78 -2.87
C PHE A 82 2.06 -4.60 -1.87
N VAL A 83 1.42 -5.05 -0.78
CA VAL A 83 2.09 -5.75 0.33
C VAL A 83 1.86 -7.26 0.22
N ARG A 84 2.90 -8.06 0.43
CA ARG A 84 2.82 -9.50 0.70
C ARG A 84 2.97 -9.75 2.20
N LEU A 85 2.09 -10.56 2.78
CA LEU A 85 2.17 -10.98 4.18
C LEU A 85 1.85 -12.48 4.28
N GLY A 86 2.89 -13.30 4.46
CA GLY A 86 2.78 -14.75 4.32
C GLY A 86 2.26 -15.12 2.93
N ASN A 87 1.17 -15.89 2.87
CA ASN A 87 0.52 -16.34 1.63
C ASN A 87 -0.60 -15.39 1.15
N TYR A 88 -0.63 -14.15 1.66
CA TYR A 88 -1.63 -13.14 1.30
C TYR A 88 -1.00 -11.94 0.61
N TYR A 89 -1.75 -11.37 -0.34
CA TYR A 89 -1.48 -10.08 -0.96
C TYR A 89 -2.52 -9.06 -0.46
N ILE A 90 -2.04 -7.87 -0.10
CA ILE A 90 -2.83 -6.79 0.48
C ILE A 90 -2.59 -5.54 -0.36
N ASP A 91 -3.65 -5.00 -0.94
CA ASP A 91 -3.61 -3.79 -1.75
C ASP A 91 -4.67 -2.80 -1.28
N ILE A 92 -4.21 -1.68 -0.72
CA ILE A 92 -5.04 -0.60 -0.18
C ILE A 92 -5.23 0.56 -1.17
N THR A 93 -4.70 0.41 -2.39
CA THR A 93 -4.74 1.41 -3.46
C THR A 93 -5.33 0.86 -4.76
N ARG A 94 -5.80 -0.40 -4.76
CA ARG A 94 -6.33 -1.06 -5.97
C ARG A 94 -7.44 -0.29 -6.67
N ASN A 95 -8.23 0.47 -5.90
CA ASN A 95 -9.30 1.33 -6.39
C ASN A 95 -8.83 2.62 -7.08
N GLN A 96 -7.54 2.76 -7.34
CA GLN A 96 -7.04 3.76 -8.30
C GLN A 96 -7.27 3.32 -9.76
N PHE A 97 -7.59 2.05 -10.01
CA PHE A 97 -7.86 1.53 -11.35
C PHE A 97 -9.35 1.17 -11.49
N ASN A 98 -9.92 1.46 -12.66
CA ASN A 98 -11.37 1.37 -12.92
C ASN A 98 -11.95 -0.05 -12.88
N ASP A 99 -11.11 -1.08 -12.89
CA ASP A 99 -11.52 -2.49 -12.85
C ASP A 99 -11.76 -3.03 -11.43
N PHE A 100 -11.57 -2.20 -10.39
CA PHE A 100 -11.85 -2.58 -9.00
C PHE A 100 -12.35 -1.40 -8.16
N ASN A 101 -13.53 -1.55 -7.54
CA ASN A 101 -14.15 -0.48 -6.73
C ASN A 101 -14.04 -0.70 -5.20
N GLY A 102 -13.39 -1.78 -4.75
CA GLY A 102 -13.24 -2.08 -3.32
C GLY A 102 -12.19 -1.19 -2.65
N ARG A 103 -12.38 -0.83 -1.37
CA ARG A 103 -11.41 0.03 -0.64
C ARG A 103 -10.11 -0.67 -0.25
N VAL A 104 -10.16 -1.99 -0.09
CA VAL A 104 -9.04 -2.85 0.31
C VAL A 104 -9.24 -4.18 -0.40
N LEU A 105 -8.21 -4.65 -1.10
CA LEU A 105 -8.14 -5.99 -1.66
C LEU A 105 -7.22 -6.84 -0.77
N ILE A 106 -7.72 -7.96 -0.27
CA ILE A 106 -6.93 -8.96 0.44
C ILE A 106 -7.23 -10.31 -0.19
N GLU A 107 -6.21 -10.92 -0.79
CA GLU A 107 -6.35 -12.19 -1.49
C GLU A 107 -5.24 -13.15 -1.06
N ASN A 108 -5.47 -14.45 -1.23
CA ASN A 108 -4.42 -15.45 -1.08
C ASN A 108 -3.60 -15.58 -2.37
N GLU A 109 -2.63 -16.49 -2.37
CA GLU A 109 -1.76 -16.80 -3.51
C GLU A 109 -2.45 -17.31 -4.79
N TYR A 110 -3.76 -17.56 -4.76
CA TYR A 110 -4.56 -17.96 -5.91
C TYR A 110 -5.44 -16.81 -6.45
N GLY A 111 -5.33 -15.62 -5.87
CA GLY A 111 -6.12 -14.44 -6.22
C GLY A 111 -5.71 -13.76 -7.53
N THR A 112 -6.39 -12.66 -7.82
CA THR A 112 -6.18 -11.85 -9.02
C THR A 112 -4.79 -11.22 -9.06
N LEU A 113 -4.24 -10.79 -7.92
CA LEU A 113 -2.87 -10.24 -7.84
C LEU A 113 -1.80 -11.30 -8.15
N ALA A 114 -2.01 -12.53 -7.66
CA ALA A 114 -1.12 -13.64 -7.98
C ALA A 114 -1.17 -14.00 -9.47
N GLY A 115 -2.38 -14.01 -10.04
CA GLY A 115 -2.61 -14.20 -11.47
C GLY A 115 -1.94 -13.11 -12.32
N LEU A 116 -2.02 -11.85 -11.89
CA LEU A 116 -1.37 -10.71 -12.53
C LEU A 116 0.16 -10.91 -12.57
N MET A 117 0.77 -11.17 -11.41
CA MET A 117 2.22 -11.41 -11.33
C MET A 117 2.65 -12.60 -12.17
N LYS A 118 1.86 -13.68 -12.21
CA LYS A 118 2.18 -14.85 -13.05
C LYS A 118 2.17 -14.50 -14.53
N LYS A 119 1.29 -13.62 -14.99
CA LYS A 119 1.29 -13.13 -16.38
C LYS A 119 2.51 -12.26 -16.66
N ILE A 120 2.83 -11.33 -15.76
CA ILE A 120 4.01 -10.46 -15.89
C ILE A 120 5.30 -11.29 -15.92
N LYS A 121 5.50 -12.19 -14.94
CA LYS A 121 6.68 -13.07 -14.86
C LYS A 121 6.87 -14.00 -16.07
N ARG A 122 5.81 -14.26 -16.86
CA ARG A 122 5.92 -15.04 -18.11
C ARG A 122 6.54 -14.23 -19.25
N ILE A 123 6.41 -12.92 -19.20
CA ILE A 123 6.95 -11.99 -20.19
C ILE A 123 8.37 -11.63 -19.76
N ASP A 124 8.50 -11.05 -18.56
CA ASP A 124 9.77 -10.74 -17.94
C ASP A 124 9.68 -10.96 -16.41
N PRO A 125 10.42 -11.93 -15.85
CA PRO A 125 10.50 -12.11 -14.41
C PRO A 125 11.04 -10.89 -13.64
N SER A 126 11.86 -10.06 -14.27
CA SER A 126 12.47 -8.88 -13.63
C SER A 126 11.50 -7.73 -13.40
N ASP A 127 10.35 -7.76 -14.08
CA ASP A 127 9.26 -6.81 -13.88
C ASP A 127 8.47 -7.06 -12.58
N VAL A 128 8.78 -8.12 -11.83
CA VAL A 128 8.24 -8.34 -10.47
C VAL A 128 9.38 -8.33 -9.46
N ILE A 129 9.41 -7.30 -8.62
CA ILE A 129 10.44 -7.09 -7.62
C ILE A 129 9.84 -7.27 -6.23
N GLU A 130 10.44 -8.17 -5.47
CA GLU A 130 10.15 -8.36 -4.05
C GLU A 130 11.25 -7.67 -3.24
N ARG A 131 10.87 -6.77 -2.34
CA ARG A 131 11.81 -5.98 -1.55
C ARG A 131 11.32 -5.77 -0.12
N LYS A 132 12.24 -5.39 0.76
CA LYS A 132 11.91 -5.00 2.14
C LYS A 132 11.14 -3.69 2.16
N VAL A 133 10.41 -3.47 3.26
CA VAL A 133 9.79 -2.19 3.57
C VAL A 133 10.86 -1.10 3.62
N ASP A 134 10.62 0.00 2.90
CA ASP A 134 11.50 1.16 2.91
C ASP A 134 10.69 2.47 2.95
N ILE A 135 10.88 3.22 4.04
CA ILE A 135 10.34 4.58 4.21
C ILE A 135 11.45 5.64 4.35
N SER A 136 12.70 5.22 4.11
CA SER A 136 13.92 5.98 4.25
C SER A 136 14.40 6.53 2.90
N ALA A 137 13.54 7.24 2.16
CA ALA A 137 13.98 7.89 0.93
C ALA A 137 15.17 8.84 1.21
N ALA A 138 16.26 8.63 0.48
CA ALA A 138 17.65 9.01 0.80
C ALA A 138 17.99 10.52 0.96
N ARG A 139 17.01 11.44 0.98
CA ARG A 139 17.27 12.89 1.12
C ARG A 139 16.45 13.57 2.22
N MET A 140 15.24 13.09 2.53
CA MET A 140 14.45 13.54 3.67
C MET A 140 13.58 12.36 4.13
N PRO A 141 13.63 11.94 5.40
CA PRO A 141 12.87 10.78 5.81
C PRO A 141 11.36 11.03 5.77
N ALA A 142 10.58 10.07 5.25
CA ALA A 142 9.12 10.15 5.24
C ALA A 142 8.49 9.84 6.62
N TYR A 143 9.32 9.73 7.68
CA TYR A 143 8.90 9.38 9.03
C TYR A 143 7.89 10.35 9.61
N GLU A 144 7.99 11.65 9.30
CA GLU A 144 7.03 12.64 9.83
C GLU A 144 5.60 12.35 9.35
N LEU A 145 5.43 12.18 8.03
CA LEU A 145 4.15 11.84 7.44
C LEU A 145 3.67 10.46 7.88
N TYR A 146 4.57 9.48 7.91
CA TYR A 146 4.29 8.14 8.42
C TYR A 146 3.76 8.19 9.86
N ASN A 147 4.46 8.88 10.76
CA ASN A 147 4.06 8.99 12.17
C ASN A 147 2.71 9.70 12.32
N PHE A 148 2.44 10.71 11.50
CA PHE A 148 1.15 11.39 11.48
C PHE A 148 0.00 10.42 11.13
N ILE A 149 0.16 9.64 10.06
CA ILE A 149 -0.82 8.64 9.62
C ILE A 149 -0.95 7.52 10.66
N LYS A 150 0.17 7.02 11.16
CA LYS A 150 0.24 6.01 12.22
C LYS A 150 -0.57 6.44 13.44
N ASN A 151 -0.41 7.67 13.90
CA ASN A 151 -1.14 8.17 15.07
C ASN A 151 -2.67 8.15 14.84
N ILE A 152 -3.13 8.44 13.63
CA ILE A 152 -4.55 8.32 13.27
C ILE A 152 -4.98 6.86 13.28
N ALA A 153 -4.18 5.95 12.70
CA ALA A 153 -4.46 4.52 12.69
C ALA A 153 -4.54 3.93 14.11
N ASP A 154 -3.62 4.33 14.99
CA ASP A 154 -3.58 3.90 16.40
C ASP A 154 -4.82 4.34 17.17
N VAL A 155 -5.38 5.52 16.88
CA VAL A 155 -6.65 5.97 17.45
C VAL A 155 -7.81 5.10 16.95
N LEU A 156 -7.90 4.88 15.63
CA LEU A 156 -8.95 4.04 15.03
C LEU A 156 -8.93 2.60 15.56
N MET A 157 -7.74 2.05 15.83
CA MET A 157 -7.60 0.70 16.39
C MET A 157 -8.12 0.60 17.83
N LYS A 158 -8.02 1.67 18.62
CA LYS A 158 -8.54 1.72 20.01
C LYS A 158 -10.06 1.86 20.08
N GLU A 159 -10.68 2.39 19.04
CA GLU A 159 -12.14 2.57 18.92
C GLU A 159 -12.86 1.31 18.40
N SER A 160 -12.13 0.23 18.10
CA SER A 160 -12.59 -0.94 17.32
C SER A 160 -12.77 -2.26 18.07
#